data_AF-A0A7X5DET4-F1
#
_entry.id   AF-A0A7X5DET4-F1
#
_cell.length_a   1.000
_cell.length_b   1.000
_cell.length_c   1.000
_cell.angle_alpha   90.00
_cell.angle_beta   90.00
_cell.angle_gamma   90.00
#
_symmetry.space_group_name_H-M   'P 1'
#
loop_
_entity.id
_entity.type
_entity.pdbx_description
1 polymer ?
#
loop_
_entity_poly.entity_id
_entity_poly.type
_entity_poly.pdbx_seq_one_letter_code
_entity_poly.pdbx_strand_id
1 'polypeptide(L)'
;ISIAHIEYETDTRHYAHVDCPGHADYVKNMITGAAQMDGAILVIAATDGPMAQTREHILLARQVGVPYIVVFLNKCDMVDD
;
A
#
# COMPACT_ATOMS: atom_id res chain seq x y z
N ILE A 1 17.04 -5.90 5.80
CA ILE A 1 16.38 -4.57 5.82
C ILE A 1 16.00 -4.28 4.38
N SER A 2 14.72 -4.40 4.01
CA SER A 2 14.23 -4.09 2.65
C SER A 2 12.96 -3.25 2.72
N ILE A 3 13.01 -2.19 3.52
CA ILE A 3 11.99 -1.14 3.48
C ILE A 3 12.57 -0.07 2.57
N ALA A 4 11.90 0.22 1.46
CA ALA A 4 12.30 1.35 0.63
C ALA A 4 11.59 2.59 1.16
N HIS A 5 12.36 3.61 1.54
CA HIS A 5 11.86 4.92 1.91
C HIS A 5 12.19 5.88 0.78
N ILE A 6 11.16 6.45 0.16
CA ILE A 6 11.30 7.40 -0.95
C ILE A 6 10.51 8.65 -0.59
N GLU A 7 11.11 9.80 -0.81
CA GLU A 7 10.44 11.08 -0.63
C GLU A 7 10.17 11.72 -2.00
N TYR A 8 9.00 12.32 -2.16
CA TYR A 8 8.62 13.06 -3.36
C TYR A 8 7.67 14.19 -3.00
N GLU A 9 7.65 15.22 -3.85
CA GLU A 9 6.84 16.40 -3.63
C GLU A 9 5.89 16.66 -4.80
N THR A 10 4.79 17.32 -4.47
CA THR A 10 3.85 17.95 -5.40
C THR A 10 3.83 19.44 -5.08
N ASP A 11 3.24 20.25 -5.96
CA ASP A 11 3.16 21.71 -5.77
C ASP A 11 2.56 22.16 -4.41
N THR A 12 1.80 21.28 -3.75
CA THR A 12 1.10 21.62 -2.49
C THR A 12 1.53 20.79 -1.28
N ARG A 13 2.28 19.69 -1.45
CA ARG A 13 2.55 18.71 -0.38
C ARG A 13 3.87 17.95 -0.62
N HIS A 14 4.56 17.66 0.48
CA HIS A 14 5.69 16.74 0.53
C HIS A 14 5.23 15.37 1.07
N TYR A 15 5.66 14.29 0.44
CA TYR A 15 5.27 12.92 0.75
C TYR A 15 6.50 12.08 1.11
N ALA A 16 6.40 11.36 2.22
CA ALA A 16 7.31 10.28 2.57
C ALA A 16 6.60 8.95 2.32
N HIS A 17 7.10 8.16 1.37
CA HIS A 17 6.52 6.90 0.95
C HIS A 17 7.37 5.76 1.46
N VAL A 18 6.72 4.84 2.17
CA VAL A 18 7.31 3.61 2.70
C VAL A 18 6.77 2.43 1.90
N ASP A 19 7.63 1.75 1.16
CA ASP A 19 7.29 0.47 0.52
C ASP A 19 7.80 -0.68 1.40
N CYS A 20 6.85 -1.50 1.84
CA CYS A 20 7.08 -2.69 2.65
C CYS A 20 6.65 -3.91 1.83
N PRO A 21 7.51 -4.93 1.64
CA PRO A 21 7.14 -6.13 0.90
C PRO A 21 5.97 -6.85 1.59
N GLY A 22 4.90 -7.12 0.85
CA GLY A 22 3.62 -7.63 1.37
C GLY A 22 3.59 -9.10 1.83
N HIS A 23 4.75 -9.74 2.05
CA HIS A 23 4.78 -11.12 2.54
C HIS A 23 4.45 -11.17 4.04
N ALA A 24 3.77 -12.23 4.49
CA ALA A 24 3.26 -12.39 5.86
C ALA A 24 4.32 -12.14 6.95
N ASP A 25 5.59 -12.41 6.66
CA ASP A 25 6.73 -12.19 7.56
C ASP A 25 7.07 -10.71 7.80
N TYR A 26 6.57 -9.79 6.97
CA TYR A 26 6.85 -8.35 7.02
C TYR A 26 5.71 -7.52 7.61
N VAL A 27 4.60 -8.17 8.01
CA VAL A 27 3.47 -7.52 8.70
C VAL A 27 3.94 -6.79 9.96
N LYS A 28 4.98 -7.30 10.66
CA LYS A 28 5.57 -6.62 11.83
C LYS A 28 6.20 -5.27 11.50
N ASN A 29 6.86 -5.16 10.34
CA ASN A 29 7.44 -3.89 9.89
C ASN A 29 6.35 -2.94 9.36
N MET A 30 5.30 -3.50 8.77
CA MET A 30 4.11 -2.74 8.40
C MET A 30 3.43 -2.17 9.65
N ILE A 31 3.27 -2.92 10.75
CA ILE A 31 2.62 -2.43 11.98
C ILE A 31 3.41 -1.29 12.64
N THR A 32 4.73 -1.39 12.73
CA THR A 32 5.55 -0.33 13.33
C THR A 32 5.65 0.92 12.45
N GLY A 33 5.65 0.78 11.11
CA GLY A 33 5.64 1.90 10.17
C GLY A 33 4.25 2.49 9.90
N ALA A 34 3.19 1.69 9.97
CA ALA A 34 1.81 2.09 9.67
C ALA A 34 1.15 2.89 10.78
N ALA A 35 1.67 2.82 12.01
CA ALA A 35 1.09 3.52 13.16
C ALA A 35 1.07 5.06 13.00
N GLN A 36 1.79 5.61 12.02
CA GLN A 36 1.80 7.03 11.66
C GLN A 36 1.51 7.27 10.17
N MET A 37 0.88 6.33 9.46
CA MET A 37 0.54 6.55 8.05
C MET A 37 -0.77 7.35 7.93
N ASP A 38 -0.68 8.54 7.33
CA ASP A 38 -1.83 9.40 7.00
C ASP A 38 -2.72 8.82 5.90
N GLY A 39 -2.17 7.91 5.09
CA GLY A 39 -2.91 7.20 4.06
C GLY A 39 -2.11 6.06 3.45
N ALA A 40 -2.79 5.11 2.82
CA ALA A 40 -2.18 3.98 2.14
C ALA A 40 -2.61 3.92 0.67
N ILE A 41 -1.72 3.40 -0.19
CA ILE A 41 -2.02 3.12 -1.59
C ILE A 41 -2.14 1.60 -1.75
N LEU A 42 -3.33 1.12 -2.12
CA LEU A 42 -3.61 -0.27 -2.39
C LEU A 42 -3.46 -0.56 -3.88
N VAL A 43 -2.37 -1.23 -4.26
CA VAL A 43 -2.10 -1.62 -5.65
C VAL A 43 -2.75 -2.97 -5.95
N ILE A 44 -3.61 -3.02 -6.98
CA ILE A 44 -4.27 -4.25 -7.43
C ILE A 44 -3.99 -4.42 -8.93
N ALA A 45 -3.48 -5.57 -9.33
CA ALA A 45 -3.34 -5.88 -10.75
C ALA A 45 -4.72 -6.10 -11.38
N ALA A 46 -5.02 -5.40 -12.47
CA ALA A 46 -6.28 -5.50 -13.19
C ALA A 46 -6.48 -6.91 -13.79
N THR A 47 -5.39 -7.62 -14.11
CA THR A 47 -5.42 -9.00 -14.62
C THR A 47 -5.87 -10.02 -13.58
N ASP A 48 -5.43 -9.85 -12.34
CA ASP A 48 -5.60 -10.85 -11.27
C ASP A 48 -6.78 -10.51 -10.36
N GLY A 49 -7.12 -9.23 -10.27
CA GLY A 49 -8.17 -8.72 -9.40
C GLY A 49 -7.83 -8.84 -7.91
N PRO A 50 -8.83 -8.71 -7.02
CA PRO A 50 -8.64 -8.80 -5.58
C PRO A 50 -8.25 -10.21 -5.13
N MET A 51 -7.11 -10.32 -4.44
CA MET A 51 -6.58 -11.58 -3.92
C MET A 51 -6.76 -11.68 -2.40
N ALA A 52 -6.49 -12.87 -1.83
CA ALA A 52 -6.54 -13.06 -0.37
C ALA A 52 -5.65 -12.06 0.38
N GLN A 53 -4.46 -11.76 -0.16
CA GLN A 53 -3.55 -10.74 0.38
C GLN A 53 -4.18 -9.34 0.36
N THR A 54 -4.93 -8.96 -0.67
CA THR A 54 -5.62 -7.66 -0.75
C THR A 54 -6.57 -7.46 0.43
N ARG A 55 -7.30 -8.52 0.81
CA ARG A 55 -8.19 -8.50 1.97
C ARG A 55 -7.41 -8.35 3.29
N GLU A 56 -6.29 -9.05 3.42
CA GLU A 56 -5.43 -8.95 4.62
C GLU A 56 -4.84 -7.54 4.77
N HIS A 57 -4.37 -6.92 3.67
CA HIS A 57 -3.84 -5.55 3.71
C HIS A 57 -4.90 -4.53 4.14
N ILE A 58 -6.14 -4.65 3.66
CA ILE A 58 -7.25 -3.78 4.08
C ILE A 58 -7.55 -3.99 5.58
N LEU A 59 -7.55 -5.23 6.05
CA LEU A 59 -7.78 -5.54 7.45
C LEU A 59 -6.68 -4.96 8.35
N LEU A 60 -5.42 -5.10 7.94
CA LEU A 60 -4.26 -4.55 8.65
C LEU A 60 -4.28 -3.02 8.66
N ALA A 61 -4.52 -2.38 7.52
CA ALA A 61 -4.63 -0.92 7.43
C ALA A 61 -5.71 -0.38 8.39
N ARG A 62 -6.85 -1.08 8.49
CA ARG A 62 -7.92 -0.75 9.44
C ARG A 62 -7.51 -0.96 10.90
N GLN A 63 -6.77 -2.03 11.20
CA GLN A 63 -6.31 -2.32 12.57
C GLN A 63 -5.25 -1.34 13.04
N VAL A 64 -4.38 -0.88 12.14
CA VAL A 64 -3.34 0.11 12.47
C VAL A 64 -3.89 1.55 12.43
N GLY A 65 -5.10 1.75 11.92
CA GLY A 65 -5.81 3.03 11.98
C GLY A 65 -5.47 3.97 10.83
N VAL A 66 -5.08 3.44 9.67
CA VAL A 66 -4.88 4.24 8.45
C VAL A 66 -6.23 4.86 8.06
N PRO A 67 -6.35 6.21 8.02
CA PRO A 67 -7.64 6.86 7.86
C PRO A 67 -8.15 6.85 6.42
N TYR A 68 -7.25 6.84 5.43
CA TYR A 68 -7.59 6.90 4.02
C TYR A 68 -6.82 5.86 3.20
N ILE A 69 -7.51 5.19 2.28
CA ILE A 69 -6.91 4.23 1.35
C ILE A 69 -7.26 4.66 -0.07
N VAL A 70 -6.25 4.83 -0.92
CA VAL A 70 -6.40 5.08 -2.35
C VAL A 70 -6.10 3.79 -3.10
N VAL A 71 -6.97 3.38 -4.03
CA VAL A 71 -6.76 2.18 -4.84
C VAL A 71 -6.11 2.56 -6.15
N PHE A 72 -5.02 1.87 -6.51
CA PHE A 72 -4.36 1.98 -7.80
C PHE A 72 -4.50 0.66 -8.57
N LEU A 73 -5.29 0.68 -9.65
CA LEU A 73 -5.38 -0.44 -10.57
C LEU A 73 -4.16 -0.42 -11.49
N ASN A 74 -3.34 -1.46 -11.38
CA ASN A 74 -2.09 -1.62 -12.12
C ASN A 74 -2.27 -2.65 -13.25
N LYS A 75 -1.38 -2.64 -14.24
CA LYS A 75 -1.40 -3.55 -15.40
C LYS A 75 -2.70 -3.47 -16.23
N CYS A 76 -3.33 -2.30 -16.29
CA CYS A 76 -4.54 -2.10 -17.11
C CYS A 76 -4.25 -2.26 -18.61
N ASP A 77 -3.00 -2.07 -19.02
CA ASP A 77 -2.51 -2.31 -20.38
C ASP A 77 -2.57 -3.78 -20.82
N MET A 78 -2.66 -4.72 -19.86
CA MET A 78 -2.73 -6.16 -20.10
C MET A 78 -4.17 -6.69 -20.14
N VAL A 79 -5.17 -5.80 -19.99
CA VAL A 79 -6.58 -6.15 -20.05
C VAL A 79 -7.14 -5.57 -21.34
N ASP A 80 -7.70 -6.43 -22.20
CA ASP A 80 -8.45 -6.00 -23.37
C ASP A 80 -9.80 -5.41 -22.91
N ASP A 81 -10.23 -4.30 -23.54
CA ASP A 81 -11.47 -3.56 -23.25
C ASP A 81 -12.75 -4.44 -23.21
#